data_AF-A0A2D6FMB9-F1
#
_entry.id   AF-A0A2D6FMB9-F1
#
_cell.length_a   1.000
_cell.length_b   1.000
_cell.length_c   1.000
_cell.angle_alpha   90.00
_cell.angle_beta   90.00
_cell.angle_gamma   90.00
#
_symmetry.space_group_name_H-M   'P 1'
#
loop_
_entity.id
_entity.type
_entity.pdbx_description
1 polymer ?
#
loop_
_entity_poly.entity_id
_entity_poly.type
_entity_poly.pdbx_seq_one_letter_code
_entity_poly.pdbx_strand_id
1 'polypeptide(L)'
;MAELFGFTIKRAGSDNAKSFVAPSSDDGSLDIGAAAGFFGQYYGAEATPKNDFDLVKKYRAAAEHPEADQAIEDIVNEAIISNEGQPSVSVSLDYVDFSVSIKKKIQTEFDHILKMLHWNNKSHELFKRWYIDGRIYFHKLVDEKDTSKGVLELRYIDPRNIKKVREIEKGSAGNTQAADLVKAVREYFLYSEDGIYPGISGRSNTGQGLPISSDSISYITSGLYEPTTNQVYSHLHKAIKPVNQLRMMEDALVIYRISRAPERRIFYIDVG
;
A
#
# COMPACT_ATOMS: atom_id res chain seq x y z
N MET A 1 6.87 -12.95 24.13
CA MET A 1 6.61 -11.53 23.83
C MET A 1 7.76 -11.04 22.99
N ALA A 2 7.63 -11.04 21.65
CA ALA A 2 8.62 -10.45 20.77
C ALA A 2 8.39 -8.94 20.73
N GLU A 3 9.42 -8.16 21.02
CA GLU A 3 9.44 -6.73 20.72
C GLU A 3 9.35 -6.60 19.19
N LEU A 4 8.20 -6.10 18.71
CA LEU A 4 8.03 -5.76 17.30
C LEU A 4 9.07 -4.70 16.97
N PHE A 5 9.68 -4.79 15.79
CA PHE A 5 10.70 -3.84 15.38
C PHE A 5 10.10 -2.43 15.29
N GLY A 6 10.83 -1.44 15.79
CA GLY A 6 10.40 -0.05 15.86
C GLY A 6 9.76 0.34 17.19
N PHE A 7 9.36 1.61 17.30
CA PHE A 7 8.80 2.15 18.54
C PHE A 7 7.29 1.89 18.61
N THR A 8 6.78 1.72 19.82
CA THR A 8 5.34 1.69 20.13
C THR A 8 5.04 2.82 21.10
N ILE A 9 4.08 3.67 20.73
CA ILE A 9 3.57 4.70 21.63
C ILE A 9 2.52 4.01 22.50
N LYS A 10 2.88 3.71 23.75
CA LYS A 10 1.91 3.19 24.74
C LYS A 10 0.85 4.27 25.01
N ARG A 11 -0.24 4.28 24.23
CA ARG A 11 -1.44 5.05 24.56
C ARG A 11 -2.12 4.37 25.75
N ALA A 12 -2.44 5.16 26.78
CA ALA A 12 -3.21 4.67 27.91
C ALA A 12 -4.57 4.17 27.41
N GLY A 13 -4.95 2.97 27.83
CA GLY A 13 -6.03 2.18 27.25
C GLY A 13 -7.36 2.92 27.12
N SER A 14 -7.89 2.94 25.90
CA SER A 14 -9.25 3.37 25.59
C SER A 14 -9.88 2.28 24.71
N ASP A 15 -10.47 1.28 25.35
CA ASP A 15 -11.77 0.73 24.98
C ASP A 15 -12.13 -0.45 25.89
N ASN A 16 -13.01 -0.20 26.84
CA ASN A 16 -13.61 -1.22 27.72
C ASN A 16 -14.89 -1.82 27.13
N ALA A 17 -15.22 -1.52 25.86
CA ALA A 17 -16.43 -2.01 25.20
C ALA A 17 -16.18 -3.42 24.64
N LYS A 18 -16.80 -4.43 25.27
CA LYS A 18 -16.74 -5.81 24.81
C LYS A 18 -17.74 -6.01 23.67
N SER A 19 -17.25 -6.38 22.50
CA SER A 19 -18.06 -6.74 21.32
C SER A 19 -17.71 -8.15 20.84
N PHE A 20 -18.70 -8.86 20.32
CA PHE A 20 -18.50 -10.15 19.63
C PHE A 20 -18.05 -9.94 18.17
N VAL A 21 -18.28 -8.74 17.61
CA VAL A 21 -17.79 -8.33 16.29
C VAL A 21 -16.51 -7.53 16.49
N ALA A 22 -15.44 -7.91 15.79
CA ALA A 22 -14.23 -7.10 15.73
C ALA A 22 -14.54 -5.75 15.05
N PRO A 23 -13.89 -4.63 15.44
CA PRO A 23 -14.02 -3.37 14.73
C PRO A 23 -13.77 -3.57 13.22
N SER A 24 -14.57 -2.98 12.34
CA SER A 24 -14.30 -3.11 10.89
C SER A 24 -12.93 -2.53 10.55
N SER A 25 -12.22 -3.21 9.65
CA SER A 25 -10.97 -2.73 9.07
C SER A 25 -11.27 -2.10 7.71
N ASP A 26 -11.69 -0.83 7.71
CA ASP A 26 -11.97 -0.08 6.46
C ASP A 26 -10.69 0.32 5.70
N ASP A 27 -9.57 -0.33 6.01
CA ASP A 27 -8.22 0.09 5.65
C ASP A 27 -7.41 -1.06 5.00
N GLY A 28 -8.11 -2.14 4.63
CA GLY A 28 -7.54 -3.28 3.92
C GLY A 28 -6.51 -4.08 4.71
N SER A 29 -6.61 -4.09 6.04
CA SER A 29 -5.79 -4.99 6.87
C SER A 29 -6.24 -6.44 6.70
N LEU A 30 -5.27 -7.35 6.68
CA LEU A 30 -5.58 -8.78 6.73
C LEU A 30 -5.90 -9.19 8.16
N ASP A 31 -7.13 -9.61 8.40
CA ASP A 31 -7.58 -10.06 9.72
C ASP A 31 -7.21 -11.54 9.93
N ILE A 32 -6.41 -11.81 10.96
CA ILE A 32 -5.94 -13.15 11.34
C ILE A 32 -6.45 -13.48 12.75
N GLY A 33 -7.01 -14.67 12.96
CA GLY A 33 -7.40 -15.13 14.30
C GLY A 33 -6.22 -15.72 15.07
N ALA A 34 -6.02 -15.32 16.32
CA ALA A 34 -4.86 -15.70 17.14
C ALA A 34 -4.87 -17.16 17.68
N ALA A 35 -5.87 -17.98 17.33
CA ALA A 35 -6.19 -19.22 18.06
C ALA A 35 -5.29 -20.44 17.75
N ALA A 36 -4.26 -20.32 16.92
CA ALA A 36 -3.28 -21.39 16.73
C ALA A 36 -1.98 -20.80 16.19
N GLY A 37 -0.85 -21.50 16.39
CA GLY A 37 0.49 -21.14 15.91
C GLY A 37 0.63 -21.07 14.38
N PHE A 38 -0.13 -20.17 13.76
CA PHE A 38 -0.37 -20.01 12.33
C PHE A 38 0.62 -19.08 11.63
N PHE A 39 1.60 -18.54 12.35
CA PHE A 39 2.68 -17.74 11.75
C PHE A 39 3.51 -18.56 10.75
N GLY A 40 3.48 -19.90 10.80
CA GLY A 40 4.07 -20.77 9.79
C GLY A 40 3.12 -21.23 8.67
N GLN A 41 1.80 -21.23 8.90
CA GLN A 41 0.83 -21.88 8.02
C GLN A 41 0.18 -20.90 7.03
N TYR A 42 0.09 -19.61 7.35
CA TYR A 42 -0.29 -18.55 6.38
C TYR A 42 0.84 -18.18 5.41
N TYR A 43 2.08 -18.50 5.75
CA TYR A 43 3.24 -18.42 4.84
C TYR A 43 3.52 -19.73 4.10
N GLY A 44 2.78 -20.79 4.44
CA GLY A 44 2.79 -22.04 3.70
C GLY A 44 2.04 -21.86 2.38
N ALA A 45 2.78 -21.69 1.29
CA ALA A 45 2.55 -21.97 -0.14
C ALA A 45 1.16 -21.84 -0.82
N GLU A 46 0.01 -21.91 -0.14
CA GLU A 46 -1.29 -22.14 -0.80
C GLU A 46 -2.43 -21.19 -0.41
N ALA A 47 -2.38 -20.44 0.70
CA ALA A 47 -3.48 -19.58 1.10
C ALA A 47 -3.27 -18.11 0.68
N THR A 48 -3.42 -17.87 -0.62
CA THR A 48 -3.72 -16.57 -1.27
C THR A 48 -3.09 -15.31 -0.67
N PRO A 49 -1.88 -14.98 -1.14
CA PRO A 49 -1.54 -13.57 -1.18
C PRO A 49 -1.09 -13.10 -2.58
N LYS A 50 -0.93 -13.95 -3.61
CA LYS A 50 -0.38 -13.54 -4.95
C LYS A 50 -1.05 -12.32 -5.62
N ASN A 51 -2.29 -11.98 -5.23
CA ASN A 51 -3.08 -10.97 -5.89
C ASN A 51 -2.57 -9.53 -5.68
N ASP A 52 -2.17 -9.14 -4.46
CA ASP A 52 -1.81 -7.74 -4.19
C ASP A 52 -0.56 -7.30 -4.96
N PHE A 53 0.46 -8.16 -4.99
CA PHE A 53 1.69 -7.93 -5.77
C PHE A 53 1.40 -7.84 -7.27
N ASP A 54 0.61 -8.78 -7.79
CA ASP A 54 0.26 -8.83 -9.21
C ASP A 54 -0.62 -7.63 -9.61
N LEU A 55 -1.52 -7.18 -8.73
CA LEU A 55 -2.31 -5.96 -8.93
C LEU A 55 -1.42 -4.71 -9.05
N VAL A 56 -0.47 -4.52 -8.14
CA VAL A 56 0.47 -3.38 -8.23
C VAL A 56 1.28 -3.46 -9.53
N LYS A 57 1.69 -4.66 -9.96
CA LYS A 57 2.37 -4.83 -11.25
C LYS A 57 1.48 -4.45 -12.43
N LYS A 58 0.21 -4.86 -12.42
CA LYS A 58 -0.78 -4.50 -13.45
C LYS A 58 -1.05 -3.00 -13.49
N TYR A 59 -1.12 -2.32 -12.34
CA TYR A 59 -1.30 -0.87 -12.30
C TYR A 59 -0.10 -0.14 -12.89
N ARG A 60 1.13 -0.53 -12.53
CA ARG A 60 2.34 0.06 -13.12
C ARG A 60 2.41 -0.19 -14.63
N ALA A 61 2.10 -1.40 -15.09
CA ALA A 61 2.06 -1.72 -16.53
C ALA A 61 0.96 -0.94 -17.27
N ALA A 62 -0.19 -0.69 -16.64
CA ALA A 62 -1.24 0.14 -17.23
C ALA A 62 -0.83 1.62 -17.30
N ALA A 63 -0.10 2.11 -16.29
CA ALA A 63 0.42 3.47 -16.26
C ALA A 63 1.52 3.74 -17.30
N GLU A 64 2.21 2.71 -17.78
CA GLU A 64 3.19 2.84 -18.88
C GLU A 64 2.55 3.12 -20.24
N HIS A 65 1.23 2.90 -20.40
CA HIS A 65 0.54 3.17 -21.66
C HIS A 65 0.44 4.68 -21.90
N PRO A 66 0.81 5.22 -23.08
CA PRO A 66 0.91 6.68 -23.30
C PRO A 66 -0.36 7.47 -22.95
N GLU A 67 -1.52 6.99 -23.37
CA GLU A 67 -2.81 7.65 -23.06
C GLU A 67 -3.15 7.61 -21.56
N ALA A 68 -2.76 6.53 -20.88
CA ALA A 68 -2.98 6.41 -19.44
C ALA A 68 -2.00 7.27 -18.66
N ASP A 69 -0.74 7.34 -19.08
CA ASP A 69 0.30 8.20 -18.48
C ASP A 69 -0.10 9.67 -18.59
N GLN A 70 -0.57 10.11 -19.76
CA GLN A 70 -1.06 11.47 -19.95
C GLN A 70 -2.22 11.80 -19.02
N ALA A 71 -3.22 10.90 -18.91
CA ALA A 71 -4.34 11.11 -17.99
C ALA A 71 -3.91 11.15 -16.51
N ILE A 72 -2.90 10.35 -16.13
CA ILE A 72 -2.32 10.39 -14.78
C ILE A 72 -1.62 11.73 -14.54
N GLU A 73 -0.82 12.20 -15.49
CA GLU A 73 -0.11 13.49 -15.40
C GLU A 73 -1.09 14.67 -15.27
N ASP A 74 -2.18 14.68 -16.03
CA ASP A 74 -3.21 15.72 -15.92
C ASP A 74 -3.81 15.77 -14.50
N ILE A 75 -4.13 14.60 -13.93
CA ILE A 75 -4.65 14.49 -12.56
C ILE A 75 -3.61 14.94 -11.52
N VAL A 76 -2.34 14.57 -11.70
CA VAL A 76 -1.26 14.94 -10.78
C VAL A 76 -1.04 16.46 -10.80
N ASN A 77 -1.07 17.08 -12.00
CA ASN A 77 -0.90 18.52 -12.17
C ASN A 77 -2.06 19.33 -11.59
N GLU A 78 -3.30 18.82 -11.69
CA GLU A 78 -4.46 19.45 -11.06
C GLU A 78 -4.46 19.27 -9.54
N ALA A 79 -4.01 18.12 -9.04
CA ALA A 79 -3.98 17.83 -7.61
C ALA A 79 -2.86 18.59 -6.87
N ILE A 80 -1.68 18.73 -7.47
CA ILE A 80 -0.52 19.38 -6.86
C ILE A 80 -0.05 20.55 -7.72
N ILE A 81 -0.51 21.73 -7.34
CA ILE A 81 -0.06 22.98 -7.96
C ILE A 81 1.23 23.42 -7.26
N SER A 82 2.33 23.47 -8.01
CA SER A 82 3.62 23.99 -7.52
C SER A 82 3.78 25.43 -7.97
N ASN A 83 4.08 26.34 -7.02
CA ASN A 83 4.34 27.74 -7.29
C ASN A 83 5.76 28.10 -6.81
N GLU A 84 6.45 28.99 -7.52
CA GLU A 84 7.88 29.29 -7.30
C GLU A 84 8.18 29.90 -5.92
N GLY A 85 7.17 30.47 -5.25
CA GLY A 85 7.34 31.16 -3.96
C GLY A 85 6.60 30.55 -2.77
N GLN A 86 5.78 29.52 -2.95
CA GLN A 86 4.93 28.99 -1.89
C GLN A 86 4.85 27.45 -1.92
N PRO A 87 4.90 26.78 -0.76
CA PRO A 87 4.69 25.34 -0.69
C PRO A 87 3.26 25.01 -1.14
N SER A 88 3.11 23.91 -1.89
CA SER A 88 1.80 23.48 -2.43
C SER A 88 0.76 23.13 -1.37
N VAL A 89 1.19 22.85 -0.14
CA VAL A 89 0.31 22.40 0.95
C VAL A 89 0.70 23.13 2.23
N SER A 90 -0.31 23.58 2.99
CA SER A 90 -0.15 24.20 4.31
C SER A 90 -1.18 23.65 5.29
N VAL A 91 -0.82 23.57 6.57
CA VAL A 91 -1.76 23.17 7.64
C VAL A 91 -2.62 24.36 8.09
N SER A 92 -3.94 24.23 8.01
CA SER A 92 -4.88 25.16 8.65
C SER A 92 -5.15 24.71 10.09
N LEU A 93 -5.09 25.66 11.04
CA LEU A 93 -5.32 25.43 12.48
C LEU A 93 -6.47 26.31 13.00
N ASP A 94 -7.43 26.62 12.13
CA ASP A 94 -8.49 27.60 12.40
C ASP A 94 -9.50 27.06 13.42
N TYR A 95 -9.82 25.77 13.35
CA TYR A 95 -10.80 25.10 14.23
C TYR A 95 -10.23 24.53 15.52
N VAL A 96 -9.00 24.92 15.89
CA VAL A 96 -8.32 24.33 17.05
C VAL A 96 -8.08 25.38 18.13
N ASP A 97 -8.57 25.11 19.34
CA ASP A 97 -8.46 25.97 20.53
C ASP A 97 -7.10 25.84 21.22
N PHE A 98 -6.02 25.99 20.46
CA PHE A 98 -4.66 26.03 21.00
C PHE A 98 -4.11 27.45 21.09
N SER A 99 -3.19 27.66 22.04
CA SER A 99 -2.47 28.91 22.14
C SER A 99 -1.66 29.19 20.86
N VAL A 100 -1.46 30.47 20.54
CA VAL A 100 -0.72 30.91 19.34
C VAL A 100 0.69 30.30 19.31
N SER A 101 1.33 30.14 20.47
CA SER A 101 2.64 29.50 20.60
C SER A 101 2.64 28.04 20.13
N ILE A 102 1.62 27.27 20.53
CA ILE A 102 1.47 25.87 20.10
C ILE A 102 1.16 25.79 18.61
N LYS A 103 0.27 26.65 18.09
CA LYS A 103 -0.04 26.68 16.65
C LYS A 103 1.22 26.94 15.81
N LYS A 104 2.08 27.88 16.25
CA LYS A 104 3.35 28.16 15.58
C LYS A 104 4.32 26.97 15.61
N LYS A 105 4.38 26.24 16.73
CA LYS A 105 5.19 25.00 16.82
C LYS A 105 4.68 23.94 15.84
N ILE A 106 3.37 23.73 15.77
CA ILE A 106 2.77 22.77 14.82
C ILE A 106 3.11 23.14 13.37
N GLN A 107 3.01 24.43 13.00
CA GLN A 107 3.39 24.89 11.68
C GLN A 107 4.88 24.66 11.39
N THR A 108 5.75 24.93 12.38
CA THR A 108 7.21 24.72 12.24
C THR A 108 7.55 23.24 12.03
N GLU A 109 6.91 22.33 12.77
CA GLU A 109 7.08 20.89 12.60
C GLU A 109 6.52 20.40 11.26
N PHE A 110 5.39 20.96 10.81
CA PHE A 110 4.83 20.63 9.50
C PHE A 110 5.78 21.02 8.36
N ASP A 111 6.36 22.22 8.41
CA ASP A 111 7.38 22.66 7.46
C ASP A 111 8.63 21.77 7.49
N HIS A 112 9.00 21.27 8.68
CA HIS A 112 10.10 20.32 8.82
C HIS A 112 9.79 18.98 8.13
N ILE A 113 8.55 18.47 8.24
CA ILE A 113 8.10 17.27 7.52
C ILE A 113 8.15 17.46 6.01
N LEU A 114 7.68 18.61 5.50
CA LEU A 114 7.75 18.92 4.07
C LEU A 114 9.19 18.97 3.55
N LYS A 115 10.11 19.51 4.36
CA LYS A 115 11.55 19.50 4.05
C LYS A 115 12.12 18.09 4.04
N MET A 116 11.79 17.24 5.02
CA MET A 116 12.24 15.84 5.08
C MET A 116 11.77 15.03 3.87
N LEU A 117 10.54 15.28 3.40
CA LEU A 117 10.00 14.63 2.19
C LEU A 117 10.54 15.22 0.89
N HIS A 118 11.34 16.29 0.95
CA HIS A 118 11.74 17.09 -0.21
C HIS A 118 10.53 17.48 -1.08
N TRP A 119 9.44 17.90 -0.43
CA TRP A 119 8.13 18.07 -1.04
C TRP A 119 8.17 18.98 -2.27
N ASN A 120 8.89 20.10 -2.21
CA ASN A 120 8.96 21.05 -3.32
C ASN A 120 9.45 20.45 -4.64
N ASN A 121 10.29 19.40 -4.59
CA ASN A 121 10.85 18.78 -5.79
C ASN A 121 10.20 17.43 -6.13
N LYS A 122 9.75 16.68 -5.11
CA LYS A 122 9.28 15.29 -5.24
C LYS A 122 7.78 15.11 -5.04
N SER A 123 7.01 16.17 -4.80
CA SER A 123 5.56 16.11 -4.54
C SER A 123 4.80 15.42 -5.66
N HIS A 124 5.03 15.84 -6.91
CA HIS A 124 4.42 15.26 -8.12
C HIS A 124 4.69 13.77 -8.23
N GLU A 125 5.96 13.38 -8.12
CA GLU A 125 6.36 11.97 -8.20
C GLU A 125 5.73 11.14 -7.07
N LEU A 126 5.70 11.68 -5.85
CA LEU A 126 5.16 10.97 -4.70
C LEU A 126 3.66 10.74 -4.83
N PHE A 127 2.93 11.76 -5.30
CA PHE A 127 1.51 11.67 -5.56
C PHE A 127 1.21 10.74 -6.73
N LYS A 128 1.98 10.81 -7.82
CA LYS A 128 1.89 9.87 -8.95
C LYS A 128 2.07 8.43 -8.49
N ARG A 129 3.06 8.14 -7.65
CA ARG A 129 3.28 6.81 -7.07
C ARG A 129 2.10 6.34 -6.23
N TRP A 130 1.58 7.19 -5.34
CA TRP A 130 0.39 6.87 -4.53
C TRP A 130 -0.83 6.61 -5.41
N TYR A 131 -1.07 7.44 -6.43
CA TYR A 131 -2.20 7.32 -7.33
C TYR A 131 -2.14 6.03 -8.18
N ILE A 132 -0.96 5.68 -8.69
CA ILE A 132 -0.74 4.46 -9.49
C ILE A 132 -0.86 3.21 -8.62
N ASP A 133 -0.11 3.14 -7.52
CA ASP A 133 -0.06 1.93 -6.68
C ASP A 133 -1.30 1.79 -5.77
N GLY A 134 -2.08 2.88 -5.59
CA GLY A 134 -3.25 2.98 -4.74
C GLY A 134 -2.95 3.05 -3.24
N ARG A 135 -1.67 2.99 -2.88
CA ARG A 135 -1.19 2.98 -1.49
C ARG A 135 0.27 3.41 -1.44
N ILE A 136 0.66 4.02 -0.32
CA ILE A 136 2.04 4.45 -0.08
C ILE A 136 2.43 4.23 1.37
N TYR A 137 3.69 3.85 1.60
CA TYR A 137 4.22 3.54 2.92
C TYR A 137 5.54 4.28 3.17
N PHE A 138 5.67 4.83 4.36
CA PHE A 138 6.87 5.49 4.85
C PHE A 138 7.28 4.96 6.21
N HIS A 139 8.52 4.50 6.32
CA HIS A 139 9.13 4.15 7.59
C HIS A 139 9.66 5.42 8.27
N LYS A 140 9.24 5.65 9.52
CA LYS A 140 9.76 6.71 10.38
C LYS A 140 11.04 6.24 11.06
N LEU A 141 12.17 6.82 10.69
CA LEU A 141 13.44 6.57 11.37
C LEU A 141 13.53 7.48 12.61
N VAL A 142 13.70 6.84 13.77
CA VAL A 142 13.88 7.51 15.06
C VAL A 142 15.15 6.97 15.71
N ASP A 143 15.92 7.85 16.35
CA ASP A 143 17.07 7.44 17.16
C ASP A 143 16.57 6.95 18.53
N GLU A 144 16.73 5.66 18.80
CA GLU A 144 16.33 5.04 20.08
C GLU A 144 17.11 5.59 21.28
N LYS A 145 18.32 6.12 21.05
CA LYS A 145 19.17 6.66 22.12
C LYS A 145 18.81 8.10 22.49
N ASP A 146 18.22 8.85 21.57
CA ASP A 146 17.87 10.25 21.75
C ASP A 146 16.54 10.59 21.08
N THR A 147 15.46 10.21 21.76
CA THR A 147 14.09 10.45 21.31
C THR A 147 13.73 11.94 21.22
N SER A 148 14.53 12.83 21.83
CA SER A 148 14.34 14.28 21.81
C SER A 148 14.55 14.89 20.42
N LYS A 149 15.36 14.26 19.58
CA LYS A 149 15.60 14.68 18.19
C LYS A 149 14.41 14.41 17.27
N GLY A 150 13.45 13.61 17.72
CA GLY A 150 12.26 13.28 16.94
C GLY A 150 12.55 12.37 15.74
N VAL A 151 11.76 12.57 14.67
CA VAL A 151 11.90 11.79 13.43
C VAL A 151 13.02 12.38 12.59
N LEU A 152 14.01 11.55 12.25
CA LEU A 152 15.18 11.96 11.48
C LEU A 152 14.92 11.93 9.98
N GLU A 153 14.30 10.86 9.50
CA GLU A 153 14.07 10.62 8.07
C GLU A 153 12.77 9.83 7.86
N LEU A 154 12.09 10.10 6.76
CA LEU A 154 10.99 9.29 6.24
C LEU A 154 11.47 8.51 5.02
N ARG A 155 11.57 7.18 5.16
CA ARG A 155 12.01 6.31 4.07
C ARG A 155 10.83 5.66 3.36
N TYR A 156 10.74 5.86 2.06
CA TYR A 156 9.74 5.19 1.23
C TYR A 156 9.96 3.67 1.23
N ILE A 157 8.87 2.91 1.38
CA ILE A 157 8.84 1.46 1.25
C ILE A 157 7.99 1.11 0.04
N ASP A 158 8.47 0.21 -0.83
CA ASP A 158 7.65 -0.29 -1.94
C ASP A 158 6.43 -1.04 -1.36
N PRO A 159 5.19 -0.70 -1.78
CA PRO A 159 3.98 -1.35 -1.29
C PRO A 159 3.92 -2.87 -1.53
N ARG A 160 4.77 -3.42 -2.40
CA ARG A 160 4.91 -4.86 -2.63
C ARG A 160 5.59 -5.60 -1.47
N ASN A 161 6.41 -4.88 -0.71
CA ASN A 161 7.28 -5.45 0.32
C ASN A 161 6.68 -5.36 1.72
N ILE A 162 5.52 -4.71 1.86
CA ILE A 162 4.88 -4.44 3.14
C ILE A 162 3.38 -4.77 3.12
N LYS A 163 2.87 -5.32 4.21
CA LYS A 163 1.43 -5.59 4.39
C LYS A 163 1.01 -5.30 5.82
N LYS A 164 -0.17 -4.67 5.98
CA LYS A 164 -0.80 -4.47 7.27
C LYS A 164 -1.54 -5.74 7.69
N VAL A 165 -1.24 -6.23 8.88
CA VAL A 165 -1.86 -7.42 9.46
C VAL A 165 -2.53 -7.01 10.77
N ARG A 166 -3.75 -7.49 10.97
CA ARG A 166 -4.52 -7.33 12.19
C ARG A 166 -4.73 -8.70 12.80
N GLU A 167 -4.15 -8.93 13.97
CA GLU A 167 -4.33 -10.14 14.75
C GLU A 167 -5.47 -9.93 15.76
N ILE A 168 -6.51 -10.74 15.65
CA ILE A 168 -7.69 -10.70 16.52
C ILE A 168 -7.54 -11.86 17.51
N GLU A 169 -7.20 -11.51 18.75
CA GLU A 169 -7.23 -12.45 19.87
C GLU A 169 -8.68 -12.62 20.32
N LYS A 170 -9.27 -13.76 19.97
CA LYS A 170 -10.57 -14.18 20.48
C LYS A 170 -10.38 -14.98 21.77
N GLY A 171 -11.03 -14.54 22.84
CA GLY A 171 -11.04 -15.24 24.12
C GLY A 171 -12.35 -16.01 24.30
N SER A 172 -12.26 -17.26 24.71
CA SER A 172 -13.44 -18.03 25.13
C SER A 172 -14.03 -17.40 26.40
N ALA A 173 -15.29 -16.99 26.35
CA ALA A 173 -16.06 -16.69 27.54
C ALA A 173 -16.31 -18.02 28.26
N GLY A 174 -15.74 -18.16 29.46
CA GLY A 174 -15.88 -19.37 30.25
C GLY A 174 -17.33 -19.84 30.34
N ASN A 175 -17.52 -21.10 29.97
CA ASN A 175 -18.73 -21.92 30.03
C ASN A 175 -19.68 -21.85 28.82
N THR A 176 -19.73 -22.96 28.07
CA THR A 176 -20.79 -23.43 27.15
C THR A 176 -21.38 -22.45 26.14
N GLN A 177 -21.01 -22.63 24.86
CA GLN A 177 -21.67 -22.09 23.66
C GLN A 177 -21.86 -20.55 23.57
N ALA A 178 -21.14 -19.78 24.38
CA ALA A 178 -21.13 -18.33 24.27
C ALA A 178 -20.14 -17.87 23.19
N ALA A 179 -20.60 -16.99 22.29
CA ALA A 179 -19.82 -16.43 21.19
C ALA A 179 -18.44 -15.92 21.66
N ASP A 180 -17.40 -16.27 20.90
CA ASP A 180 -16.03 -15.83 21.15
C ASP A 180 -15.96 -14.30 21.21
N LEU A 181 -15.61 -13.76 22.38
CA LEU A 181 -15.46 -12.33 22.59
C LEU A 181 -14.07 -11.90 22.10
N VAL A 182 -14.00 -10.77 21.39
CA VAL A 182 -12.72 -10.18 21.00
C VAL A 182 -12.04 -9.62 22.25
N LYS A 183 -10.86 -10.16 22.60
CA LYS A 183 -10.09 -9.82 23.79
C LYS A 183 -9.08 -8.72 23.51
N ALA A 184 -8.39 -8.79 22.38
CA ALA A 184 -7.45 -7.77 21.94
C ALA A 184 -7.32 -7.81 20.41
N VAL A 185 -7.15 -6.63 19.82
CA VAL A 185 -6.81 -6.47 18.41
C VAL A 185 -5.40 -5.89 18.36
N ARG A 186 -4.46 -6.62 17.77
CA ARG A 186 -3.07 -6.17 17.60
C ARG A 186 -2.81 -5.90 16.13
N GLU A 187 -2.46 -4.66 15.80
CA GLU A 187 -2.07 -4.27 14.45
C GLU A 187 -0.54 -4.21 14.35
N TYR A 188 0.00 -4.82 13.30
CA TYR A 188 1.42 -4.72 12.95
C TYR A 188 1.60 -4.75 11.44
N PHE A 189 2.71 -4.21 10.98
CA PHE A 189 3.13 -4.35 9.60
C PHE A 189 4.06 -5.54 9.47
N LEU A 190 3.98 -6.23 8.36
CA LEU A 190 4.94 -7.23 7.98
C LEU A 190 5.77 -6.68 6.83
N TYR A 191 7.09 -6.71 6.96
CA TYR A 191 8.02 -6.31 5.91
C TYR A 191 8.89 -7.48 5.46
N SER A 192 9.11 -7.61 4.16
CA SER A 192 10.05 -8.57 3.58
C SER A 192 10.83 -7.91 2.44
N GLU A 193 12.16 -7.99 2.49
CA GLU A 193 13.05 -7.34 1.52
C GLU A 193 12.92 -7.94 0.10
N ASP A 194 12.74 -9.26 0.02
CA ASP A 194 12.50 -10.00 -1.24
C ASP A 194 11.01 -10.00 -1.67
N GLY A 195 10.17 -9.20 -0.98
CA GLY A 195 8.72 -9.21 -1.10
C GLY A 195 8.08 -10.23 -0.15
N ILE A 196 6.80 -10.02 0.18
CA ILE A 196 6.04 -10.92 1.07
C ILE A 196 5.76 -12.30 0.43
N TYR A 197 6.24 -12.49 -0.80
CA TYR A 197 6.03 -13.67 -1.63
C TYR A 197 7.34 -14.43 -1.83
N PRO A 198 7.53 -15.56 -1.14
CA PRO A 198 8.57 -16.49 -1.50
C PRO A 198 8.18 -17.14 -2.83
N GLY A 199 8.86 -16.81 -3.94
CA GLY A 199 8.63 -17.51 -5.20
C GLY A 199 9.24 -16.97 -6.49
N ILE A 200 9.82 -15.76 -6.52
CA ILE A 200 10.43 -15.23 -7.76
C ILE A 200 11.96 -15.32 -7.74
N SER A 201 12.59 -15.31 -6.58
CA SER A 201 14.02 -15.61 -6.41
C SER A 201 14.17 -17.01 -5.81
N GLY A 202 14.88 -17.92 -6.50
CA GLY A 202 15.20 -19.28 -6.02
C GLY A 202 16.13 -19.33 -4.81
N ARG A 203 16.00 -18.41 -3.84
CA ARG A 203 16.81 -18.33 -2.63
C ARG A 203 15.97 -18.72 -1.41
N SER A 204 16.16 -19.97 -0.99
CA SER A 204 16.21 -20.42 0.40
C SER A 204 15.31 -19.70 1.43
N ASN A 205 14.12 -20.23 1.66
CA ASN A 205 13.55 -20.70 2.95
C ASN A 205 13.87 -19.97 4.29
N THR A 206 14.13 -18.67 4.30
CA THR A 206 14.32 -17.88 5.54
C THR A 206 13.58 -16.54 5.50
N GLY A 207 12.52 -16.42 4.70
CA GLY A 207 11.68 -15.23 4.56
C GLY A 207 10.63 -15.10 5.67
N GLN A 208 11.05 -15.15 6.94
CA GLN A 208 10.16 -14.76 8.03
C GLN A 208 10.07 -13.23 8.00
N GLY A 209 8.99 -12.69 7.43
CA GLY A 209 8.81 -11.25 7.32
C GLY A 209 8.99 -10.58 8.69
N LEU A 210 9.72 -9.46 8.71
CA LEU A 210 10.02 -8.67 9.90
C LEU A 210 8.72 -8.00 10.36
N PRO A 211 8.22 -8.31 11.57
CA PRO A 211 7.05 -7.65 12.09
C PRO A 211 7.45 -6.29 12.67
N ILE A 212 6.89 -5.23 12.13
CA ILE A 212 7.13 -3.82 12.46
C ILE A 212 5.92 -3.27 13.21
N SER A 213 6.17 -2.45 14.22
CA SER A 213 5.13 -1.71 14.93
C SER A 213 4.29 -0.84 13.99
N SER A 214 2.98 -0.80 14.20
CA SER A 214 2.06 0.09 13.46
C SER A 214 2.44 1.56 13.61
N ASP A 215 2.95 1.96 14.77
CA ASP A 215 3.36 3.34 15.05
C ASP A 215 4.64 3.74 14.32
N SER A 216 5.44 2.80 13.82
CA SER A 216 6.70 3.11 13.12
C SER A 216 6.48 3.43 11.64
N ILE A 217 5.29 3.18 11.10
CA ILE A 217 4.99 3.34 9.68
C ILE A 217 3.85 4.33 9.50
N SER A 218 4.06 5.29 8.60
CA SER A 218 3.00 6.17 8.10
C SER A 218 2.57 5.65 6.75
N TYR A 219 1.27 5.49 6.53
CA TYR A 219 0.75 4.94 5.29
C TYR A 219 -0.56 5.62 4.92
N ILE A 220 -0.85 5.63 3.63
CA ILE A 220 -2.06 6.20 3.06
C ILE A 220 -2.55 5.22 1.99
N THR A 221 -3.84 4.93 2.00
CA THR A 221 -4.53 4.09 1.01
C THR A 221 -5.48 4.95 0.17
N SER A 222 -5.92 4.45 -0.97
CA SER A 222 -6.87 5.10 -1.87
C SER A 222 -8.31 5.16 -1.32
N GLY A 223 -8.60 4.39 -0.27
CA GLY A 223 -9.96 4.19 0.25
C GLY A 223 -10.86 3.32 -0.64
N LEU A 224 -10.34 2.75 -1.73
CA LEU A 224 -11.08 1.80 -2.57
C LEU A 224 -10.79 0.37 -2.10
N TYR A 225 -11.81 -0.32 -1.59
CA TYR A 225 -11.70 -1.68 -1.08
C TYR A 225 -12.66 -2.63 -1.77
N GLU A 226 -12.21 -3.86 -1.97
CA GLU A 226 -13.08 -4.97 -2.33
C GLU A 226 -13.77 -5.51 -1.06
N PRO A 227 -15.10 -5.50 -0.98
CA PRO A 227 -15.83 -5.93 0.23
C PRO A 227 -15.62 -7.41 0.58
N THR A 228 -15.22 -8.24 -0.39
CA THR A 228 -15.06 -9.69 -0.17
C THR A 228 -13.65 -10.05 0.28
N THR A 229 -12.62 -9.41 -0.27
CA THR A 229 -11.22 -9.80 -0.06
C THR A 229 -10.45 -8.79 0.79
N ASN A 230 -11.08 -7.66 1.17
CA ASN A 230 -10.45 -6.52 1.85
C ASN A 230 -9.16 -6.04 1.15
N GLN A 231 -9.06 -6.24 -0.17
CA GLN A 231 -7.93 -5.79 -0.95
C GLN A 231 -8.08 -4.31 -1.28
N VAL A 232 -7.01 -3.56 -1.07
CA VAL A 232 -6.94 -2.15 -1.46
C VAL A 232 -6.69 -2.07 -2.97
N TYR A 233 -7.61 -1.40 -3.68
CA TYR A 233 -7.51 -1.14 -5.10
C TYR A 233 -6.93 0.24 -5.38
N SER A 234 -6.22 0.37 -6.50
CA SER A 234 -5.80 1.67 -7.03
C SER A 234 -6.96 2.33 -7.80
N HIS A 235 -6.89 3.65 -7.97
CA HIS A 235 -7.76 4.37 -8.90
C HIS A 235 -7.66 3.81 -10.33
N LEU A 236 -6.49 3.27 -10.71
CA LEU A 236 -6.25 2.62 -12.00
C LEU A 236 -6.93 1.26 -12.16
N HIS A 237 -7.55 0.70 -11.13
CA HIS A 237 -8.20 -0.61 -11.22
C HIS A 237 -9.29 -0.67 -12.30
N LYS A 238 -10.05 0.41 -12.46
CA LYS A 238 -11.08 0.51 -13.50
C LYS A 238 -10.49 0.60 -14.92
N ALA A 239 -9.26 1.09 -15.05
CA ALA A 239 -8.57 1.30 -16.33
C ALA A 239 -7.84 0.06 -16.87
N ILE A 240 -7.56 -0.95 -16.02
CA ILE A 240 -6.83 -2.17 -16.45
C ILE A 240 -7.47 -2.83 -17.67
N LYS A 241 -8.79 -3.04 -17.62
CA LYS A 241 -9.51 -3.75 -18.69
C LYS A 241 -9.49 -2.97 -20.02
N PRO A 242 -9.91 -1.69 -20.08
CA PRO A 242 -9.90 -0.95 -21.34
C PRO A 242 -8.49 -0.75 -21.91
N VAL A 243 -7.48 -0.47 -21.09
CA VAL A 243 -6.09 -0.28 -21.57
C VAL A 243 -5.55 -1.56 -22.21
N ASN A 244 -5.79 -2.72 -21.59
CA ASN A 244 -5.37 -3.99 -22.18
C ASN A 244 -6.11 -4.31 -23.49
N GLN A 245 -7.39 -3.98 -23.58
CA GLN A 245 -8.17 -4.17 -24.81
C GLN A 245 -7.70 -3.24 -25.93
N LEU A 246 -7.39 -1.98 -25.62
CA LEU A 246 -6.83 -1.03 -26.57
C LEU A 246 -5.50 -1.53 -27.13
N ARG A 247 -4.57 -1.92 -26.26
CA ARG A 247 -3.28 -2.49 -26.65
C ARG A 247 -3.43 -3.72 -27.57
N MET A 248 -4.34 -4.63 -27.22
CA MET A 248 -4.62 -5.81 -28.07
C MET A 248 -5.17 -5.42 -29.45
N MET A 249 -6.01 -4.39 -29.52
CA MET A 249 -6.57 -3.92 -30.79
C MET A 249 -5.54 -3.22 -31.66
N GLU A 250 -4.63 -2.43 -31.07
CA GLU A 250 -3.51 -1.81 -31.77
C GLU A 250 -2.57 -2.86 -32.37
N ASP A 251 -2.15 -3.84 -31.57
CA ASP A 251 -1.31 -4.95 -32.02
C ASP A 251 -1.99 -5.75 -33.14
N ALA A 252 -3.29 -6.03 -33.00
CA ALA A 252 -4.06 -6.75 -34.01
C ALA A 252 -4.14 -5.98 -35.34
N LEU A 253 -4.30 -4.65 -35.29
CA LEU A 253 -4.35 -3.81 -36.48
C LEU A 253 -2.99 -3.79 -37.20
N VAL A 254 -1.90 -3.70 -36.45
CA VAL A 254 -0.53 -3.78 -36.99
C VAL A 254 -0.30 -5.12 -37.68
N ILE A 255 -0.61 -6.24 -37.02
CA ILE A 255 -0.46 -7.60 -37.59
C ILE A 255 -1.33 -7.76 -38.84
N TYR A 256 -2.58 -7.29 -38.81
CA TYR A 256 -3.48 -7.36 -39.96
C TYR A 256 -2.91 -6.64 -41.18
N ARG A 257 -2.32 -5.44 -40.98
CA ARG A 257 -1.68 -4.67 -42.06
C ARG A 257 -0.40 -5.32 -42.56
N ILE A 258 0.50 -5.75 -41.67
CA ILE A 258 1.79 -6.35 -42.05
C ILE A 258 1.59 -7.70 -42.75
N SER A 259 0.71 -8.54 -42.23
CA SER A 259 0.51 -9.90 -42.77
C SER A 259 0.05 -9.89 -44.23
N ARG A 260 -0.67 -8.85 -44.65
CA ARG A 260 -1.17 -8.68 -46.02
C ARG A 260 -0.32 -7.74 -46.87
N ALA A 261 0.73 -7.15 -46.31
CA ALA A 261 1.63 -6.27 -47.05
C ALA A 261 2.42 -6.99 -48.16
N PRO A 262 2.98 -8.20 -47.95
CA PRO A 262 3.66 -8.91 -49.03
C PRO A 262 2.65 -9.63 -49.93
N GLU A 263 2.97 -9.69 -51.22
CA GLU A 263 2.27 -10.58 -52.15
C GLU A 263 2.46 -12.05 -51.73
N ARG A 264 1.35 -12.79 -51.65
CA ARG A 264 1.37 -14.22 -51.35
C ARG A 264 1.04 -14.99 -52.62
N ARG A 265 1.94 -15.85 -53.09
CA ARG A 265 1.77 -16.70 -54.28
C ARG A 265 1.81 -18.16 -53.88
N ILE A 266 0.90 -18.97 -54.43
CA ILE A 266 0.85 -20.42 -54.25
C ILE A 266 1.08 -21.04 -55.61
N PHE A 267 2.15 -21.83 -55.75
CA PHE A 267 2.47 -22.56 -56.97
C PHE A 267 1.96 -23.98 -56.83
N TYR A 268 0.93 -24.33 -57.60
CA TYR A 268 0.49 -25.71 -57.76
C TYR A 268 1.31 -26.35 -58.86
N ILE A 269 2.00 -27.45 -58.53
CA ILE A 269 2.72 -28.28 -59.50
C ILE A 269 1.96 -29.60 -59.55
N ASP A 270 1.30 -29.84 -60.67
CA ASP A 270 0.68 -31.13 -60.95
C ASP A 270 1.74 -32.06 -61.55
N VAL A 271 2.02 -33.16 -60.85
CA VAL A 271 2.91 -34.24 -61.31
C VAL A 271 2.01 -35.39 -61.71
N GLY A 272 1.52 -35.32 -62.96
CA GLY A 272 0.74 -36.38 -63.60
C GLY A 272 1.54 -37.65 -63.88
#